data_AF-A0A165Z3R5-F1
#
_entry.id   AF-A0A165Z3R5-F1
#
_cell.length_a   1.000
_cell.length_b   1.000
_cell.length_c   1.000
_cell.angle_alpha   90.00
_cell.angle_beta   90.00
_cell.angle_gamma   90.00
#
_symmetry.space_group_name_H-M   'P 1'
#
loop_
_entity.id
_entity.type
_entity.pdbx_description
1 polymer ?
#
loop_
_entity_poly.entity_id
_entity_poly.type
_entity_poly.pdbx_seq_one_letter_code
_entity_poly.pdbx_strand_id
1 'polypeptide(L)'
;MSCMNILELDYGLGPLVDVEETIQIGIDKLLDRNRTEPWFDGLWVSEYSEVLYGSLLVSAQAYCLGSLRDINEIRTSLGLNKITKDKAYRSHRIKVQGYSLIELINSAANYFKHRDEWTYIWPDNYTTRVLTAFSMDCEFLINHVKTLIESEYAYKTLSNLASEWRNDLIEQTKDESKEIHTLSIAKNKL
;
A
#
# COMPACT_ATOMS: atom_id res chain seq x y z
N MET A 1 16.44 4.87 28.91
CA MET A 1 16.55 3.87 27.82
C MET A 1 15.13 3.56 27.36
N SER A 2 14.76 3.99 26.15
CA SER A 2 13.48 3.58 25.56
C SER A 2 13.61 2.10 25.21
N CYS A 3 12.81 1.23 25.83
CA CYS A 3 12.72 -0.16 25.43
C CYS A 3 12.13 -0.17 24.01
N MET A 4 12.85 -0.71 23.04
CA MET A 4 12.34 -0.88 21.67
C MET A 4 11.09 -1.76 21.76
N ASN A 5 9.92 -1.24 21.35
CA ASN A 5 8.71 -2.03 21.35
C ASN A 5 8.88 -3.17 20.33
N ILE A 6 8.59 -4.42 20.71
CA ILE A 6 8.72 -5.58 19.81
C ILE A 6 7.95 -5.41 18.49
N LEU A 7 6.92 -4.58 18.50
CA LEU A 7 6.09 -4.23 17.35
C LEU A 7 6.74 -3.22 16.40
N GLU A 8 7.85 -2.59 16.80
CA GLU A 8 8.69 -1.83 15.87
C GLU A 8 9.40 -2.77 14.89
N LEU A 9 9.65 -4.03 15.28
CA LEU A 9 10.17 -5.07 14.38
C LEU A 9 9.09 -5.43 13.36
N ASP A 10 9.40 -5.22 12.08
CA ASP A 10 8.47 -5.40 10.98
C ASP A 10 8.41 -6.85 10.49
N TYR A 11 7.76 -7.71 11.27
CA TYR A 11 7.61 -9.13 10.91
C TYR A 11 6.73 -9.35 9.67
N GLY A 12 5.91 -8.37 9.29
CA GLY A 12 5.03 -8.47 8.12
C GLY A 12 5.73 -8.22 6.80
N LEU A 13 6.87 -7.50 6.80
CA LEU A 13 7.54 -7.08 5.57
C LEU A 13 8.20 -8.25 4.83
N GLY A 14 8.86 -9.15 5.56
CA GLY A 14 9.52 -10.32 4.96
C GLY A 14 8.58 -11.13 4.07
N PRO A 15 7.41 -11.58 4.59
CA PRO A 15 6.41 -12.27 3.78
C PRO A 15 5.90 -11.48 2.57
N LEU A 16 5.75 -10.14 2.67
CA LEU A 16 5.35 -9.32 1.52
C LEU A 16 6.44 -9.32 0.44
N VAL A 17 7.70 -9.22 0.83
CA VAL A 17 8.85 -9.31 -0.10
C VAL A 17 8.89 -10.68 -0.78
N ASP A 18 8.72 -11.77 -0.03
CA ASP A 18 8.71 -13.14 -0.59
C ASP A 18 7.59 -13.32 -1.64
N VAL A 19 6.40 -12.76 -1.37
CA VAL A 19 5.28 -12.75 -2.32
C VAL A 19 5.65 -11.95 -3.57
N GLU A 20 6.21 -10.75 -3.41
CA GLU A 20 6.58 -9.89 -4.52
C GLU A 20 7.65 -10.51 -5.43
N GLU A 21 8.67 -11.14 -4.85
CA GLU A 21 9.69 -11.88 -5.59
C GLU A 21 9.07 -13.06 -6.36
N THR A 22 8.16 -13.80 -5.73
CA THR A 22 7.45 -14.91 -6.37
C THR A 22 6.60 -14.44 -7.55
N ILE A 23 5.90 -13.30 -7.39
CA ILE A 23 5.12 -12.68 -8.45
C ILE A 23 6.03 -12.24 -9.61
N GLN A 24 7.20 -11.65 -9.33
CA GLN A 24 8.14 -11.26 -10.37
C GLN A 24 8.64 -12.47 -11.18
N ILE A 25 8.96 -13.59 -10.52
CA ILE A 25 9.28 -14.85 -11.20
C ILE A 25 8.12 -15.31 -12.09
N GLY A 26 6.88 -15.14 -11.62
CA GLY A 26 5.68 -15.42 -12.41
C GLY A 26 5.60 -14.57 -13.68
N ILE A 27 5.86 -13.26 -13.56
CA ILE A 27 5.87 -12.32 -14.69
C ILE A 27 6.96 -12.70 -15.70
N ASP A 28 8.16 -13.02 -15.24
CA ASP A 28 9.26 -13.42 -16.13
C ASP A 28 8.90 -14.67 -16.95
N LYS A 29 8.16 -15.62 -16.36
CA LYS A 29 7.62 -16.78 -17.09
C LYS A 29 6.57 -16.40 -18.12
N LEU A 30 5.71 -15.40 -17.87
CA LEU A 30 4.75 -14.92 -18.88
C LEU A 30 5.48 -14.31 -20.07
N LEU A 31 6.54 -13.54 -19.81
CA LEU A 31 7.37 -12.95 -20.87
C LEU A 31 8.13 -14.01 -21.67
N ASP A 32 8.62 -15.07 -21.01
CA ASP A 32 9.26 -16.20 -21.68
C ASP A 32 8.28 -16.96 -22.59
N ARG A 33 7.07 -17.23 -22.10
CA ARG A 33 5.99 -17.83 -22.90
C ARG A 33 5.64 -16.97 -24.11
N ASN A 34 5.56 -15.65 -23.95
CA ASN A 34 5.30 -14.74 -25.06
C ASN A 34 6.36 -14.80 -26.17
N ARG A 35 7.61 -15.08 -25.81
CA ARG A 35 8.72 -15.21 -26.77
C ARG A 35 8.75 -16.58 -27.45
N THR A 36 8.24 -17.61 -26.80
CA THR A 36 8.42 -19.01 -27.21
C THR A 36 7.15 -19.67 -27.76
N GLU A 37 5.97 -19.20 -27.38
CA GLU A 37 4.67 -19.74 -27.76
C GLU A 37 3.96 -18.79 -28.77
N PRO A 38 3.81 -19.18 -30.06
CA PRO A 38 3.25 -18.28 -31.09
C PRO A 38 1.82 -17.79 -30.86
N TRP A 39 1.07 -18.45 -29.99
CA TRP A 39 -0.33 -18.12 -29.67
C TRP A 39 -0.47 -17.26 -28.40
N PHE A 40 0.62 -17.07 -27.64
CA PHE A 40 0.61 -16.32 -26.38
C PHE A 40 1.11 -14.89 -26.64
N ASP A 41 0.24 -14.04 -27.16
CA ASP A 41 0.58 -12.66 -27.53
C ASP A 41 0.63 -11.69 -26.31
N GLY A 42 0.85 -10.41 -26.59
CA GLY A 42 0.94 -9.38 -25.55
C GLY A 42 -0.38 -9.11 -24.81
N LEU A 43 -1.52 -9.47 -25.40
CA LEU A 43 -2.81 -9.37 -24.73
C LEU A 43 -2.88 -10.41 -23.61
N TRP A 44 -2.51 -11.66 -23.90
CA TRP A 44 -2.43 -12.71 -22.89
C TRP A 44 -1.44 -12.39 -21.78
N VAL A 45 -0.29 -11.79 -22.11
CA VAL A 45 0.66 -11.31 -21.09
C VAL A 45 -0.02 -10.31 -20.16
N SER A 46 -0.73 -9.33 -20.72
CA SER A 46 -1.37 -8.26 -19.96
C SER A 46 -2.50 -8.78 -19.06
N GLU A 47 -3.34 -9.69 -19.58
CA GLU A 47 -4.40 -10.35 -18.81
C GLU A 47 -3.85 -11.19 -17.65
N TYR A 48 -2.75 -11.91 -17.89
CA TYR A 48 -2.18 -12.79 -16.87
C TYR A 48 -1.40 -11.99 -15.83
N SER A 49 -0.72 -10.92 -16.23
CA SER A 49 -0.03 -10.03 -15.30
C SER A 49 -1.00 -9.27 -14.40
N GLU A 50 -2.19 -8.90 -14.88
CA GLU A 50 -3.26 -8.30 -14.06
C GLU A 50 -3.58 -9.16 -12.84
N VAL A 51 -3.67 -10.48 -13.05
CA VAL A 51 -3.99 -11.43 -11.97
C VAL A 51 -2.84 -11.53 -10.98
N LEU A 52 -1.60 -11.60 -11.47
CA LEU A 52 -0.41 -11.71 -10.63
C LEU A 52 -0.18 -10.43 -9.82
N TYR A 53 -0.17 -9.26 -10.47
CA TYR A 53 -0.03 -7.98 -9.78
C TYR A 53 -1.24 -7.64 -8.90
N GLY A 54 -2.45 -8.07 -9.28
CA GLY A 54 -3.64 -7.94 -8.43
C GLY A 54 -3.48 -8.72 -7.12
N SER A 55 -2.93 -9.92 -7.19
CA SER A 55 -2.62 -10.75 -6.01
C SER A 55 -1.54 -10.10 -5.12
N LEU A 56 -0.54 -9.45 -5.73
CA LEU A 56 0.46 -8.66 -5.00
C LEU A 56 -0.17 -7.48 -4.27
N LEU A 57 -1.06 -6.72 -4.92
CA LEU A 57 -1.78 -5.60 -4.30
C LEU A 57 -2.65 -6.03 -3.12
N VAL A 58 -3.29 -7.21 -3.20
CA VAL A 58 -4.05 -7.77 -2.07
C VAL A 58 -3.13 -8.10 -0.90
N SER A 59 -1.96 -8.68 -1.18
CA SER A 59 -0.94 -8.94 -0.16
C SER A 59 -0.41 -7.65 0.48
N ALA A 60 -0.16 -6.62 -0.32
CA ALA A 60 0.24 -5.29 0.17
C ALA A 60 -0.87 -4.63 1.00
N GLN A 61 -2.13 -4.77 0.61
CA GLN A 61 -3.28 -4.31 1.40
C GLN A 61 -3.36 -5.01 2.76
N ALA A 62 -3.13 -6.33 2.80
CA ALA A 62 -3.10 -7.12 4.04
C ALA A 62 -1.94 -6.68 4.94
N TYR A 63 -0.76 -6.47 4.38
CA TYR A 63 0.38 -5.90 5.10
C TYR A 63 0.02 -4.53 5.71
N CYS A 64 -0.52 -3.60 4.92
CA CYS A 64 -0.88 -2.26 5.41
C CYS A 64 -1.89 -2.31 6.56
N LEU A 65 -2.84 -3.26 6.52
CA LEU A 65 -3.79 -3.48 7.61
C LEU A 65 -3.11 -4.03 8.87
N GLY A 66 -2.18 -4.98 8.72
CA GLY A 66 -1.36 -5.48 9.81
C GLY A 66 -0.50 -4.39 10.44
N SER A 67 0.19 -3.59 9.63
CA SER A 67 1.00 -2.47 10.12
C SER A 67 0.17 -1.46 10.89
N LEU A 68 -1.06 -1.15 10.46
CA LEU A 68 -1.95 -0.24 11.19
C LEU A 68 -2.32 -0.78 12.58
N ARG A 69 -2.53 -2.09 12.73
CA ARG A 69 -2.74 -2.71 14.05
C ARG A 69 -1.52 -2.48 14.93
N ASP A 70 -0.33 -2.80 14.43
CA ASP A 70 0.91 -2.71 15.19
C ASP A 70 1.23 -1.24 15.57
N ILE A 71 1.02 -0.30 14.65
CA ILE A 71 1.13 1.15 14.92
C ILE A 71 0.18 1.58 16.02
N ASN A 72 -1.06 1.10 16.01
CA ASN A 72 -2.05 1.44 17.03
C ASN A 72 -1.68 0.88 18.43
N GLU A 73 -1.02 -0.27 18.47
CA GLU A 73 -0.46 -0.81 19.71
C GLU A 73 0.73 0.03 20.20
N ILE A 74 1.64 0.44 19.31
CA ILE A 74 2.73 1.37 19.64
C ILE A 74 2.17 2.69 20.18
N ARG A 75 1.19 3.29 19.50
CA ARG A 75 0.50 4.53 19.93
C ARG A 75 -0.07 4.39 21.33
N THR A 76 -0.79 3.30 21.59
CA THR A 76 -1.38 3.05 22.91
C THR A 76 -0.30 2.91 23.99
N SER A 77 0.82 2.23 23.68
CA SER A 77 1.96 2.09 24.61
C SER A 77 2.64 3.43 24.95
N LEU A 78 2.51 4.42 24.07
CA LEU A 78 3.01 5.79 24.24
C LEU A 78 1.96 6.76 24.83
N GLY A 79 0.80 6.25 25.26
CA GLY A 79 -0.29 7.06 25.81
C GLY A 79 -1.08 7.86 24.77
N LEU A 80 -0.96 7.52 23.48
CA LEU A 80 -1.68 8.17 22.39
C LEU A 80 -2.96 7.41 22.02
N ASN A 81 -3.94 8.14 21.48
CA ASN A 81 -5.14 7.55 20.91
C ASN A 81 -4.83 6.79 19.61
N LYS A 82 -5.55 5.69 19.37
CA LYS A 82 -5.51 4.96 18.10
C LYS A 82 -5.91 5.86 16.93
N ILE A 83 -5.31 5.61 15.76
CA ILE A 83 -5.69 6.23 14.49
C ILE A 83 -6.57 5.29 13.66
N THR A 84 -7.49 5.87 12.91
CA THR A 84 -8.36 5.15 11.98
C THR A 84 -7.60 4.78 10.71
N LYS A 85 -8.13 3.78 9.98
CA LYS A 85 -7.60 3.38 8.66
C LYS A 85 -7.51 4.57 7.71
N ASP A 86 -8.58 5.36 7.60
CA ASP A 86 -8.62 6.50 6.68
C ASP A 86 -7.56 7.55 7.01
N LYS A 87 -7.36 7.85 8.30
CA LYS A 87 -6.32 8.79 8.74
C LYS A 87 -4.92 8.25 8.42
N ALA A 88 -4.68 6.96 8.71
CA ALA A 88 -3.39 6.33 8.47
C ALA A 88 -3.06 6.25 6.97
N TYR A 89 -4.01 5.85 6.13
CA TYR A 89 -3.78 5.64 4.70
C TYR A 89 -3.60 6.97 3.97
N ARG A 90 -4.23 8.06 4.44
CA ARG A 90 -3.96 9.42 3.95
C ARG A 90 -2.59 9.98 4.38
N SER A 91 -1.92 9.34 5.33
CA SER A 91 -0.62 9.80 5.84
C SER A 91 0.52 9.26 5.00
N HIS A 92 0.72 9.88 3.85
CA HIS A 92 1.86 9.63 2.98
C HIS A 92 2.22 10.95 2.28
N ARG A 93 3.51 11.15 2.02
CA ARG A 93 4.01 12.41 1.44
C ARG A 93 3.56 12.65 0.00
N ILE A 94 3.45 11.59 -0.81
CA ILE A 94 2.99 11.68 -2.20
C ILE A 94 1.47 11.58 -2.24
N LYS A 95 0.84 12.60 -2.84
CA LYS A 95 -0.61 12.69 -3.03
C LYS A 95 -0.96 13.20 -4.42
N VAL A 96 -2.01 12.63 -5.01
CA VAL A 96 -2.61 13.06 -6.27
C VAL A 96 -4.07 13.40 -6.02
N GLN A 97 -4.46 14.62 -6.36
CA GLN A 97 -5.80 15.17 -6.07
C GLN A 97 -6.27 14.93 -4.62
N GLY A 98 -5.34 14.94 -3.67
CA GLY A 98 -5.62 14.75 -2.24
C GLY A 98 -5.61 13.29 -1.74
N TYR A 99 -5.46 12.31 -2.62
CA TYR A 99 -5.35 10.89 -2.28
C TYR A 99 -3.90 10.40 -2.32
N SER A 100 -3.51 9.56 -1.37
CA SER A 100 -2.16 9.01 -1.27
C SER A 100 -1.90 7.78 -2.15
N LEU A 101 -0.62 7.42 -2.31
CA LEU A 101 -0.24 6.14 -2.92
C LEU A 101 -0.72 4.90 -2.13
N ILE A 102 -0.87 5.02 -0.81
CA ILE A 102 -1.38 3.91 0.02
C ILE A 102 -2.89 3.74 -0.19
N GLU A 103 -3.61 4.84 -0.38
CA GLU A 103 -5.01 4.83 -0.79
C GLU A 103 -5.15 4.21 -2.19
N LEU A 104 -4.20 4.48 -3.11
CA LEU A 104 -4.14 3.83 -4.41
C LEU A 104 -3.94 2.31 -4.29
N ILE A 105 -2.95 1.83 -3.51
CA ILE A 105 -2.75 0.38 -3.26
C ILE A 105 -4.05 -0.26 -2.76
N ASN A 106 -4.67 0.33 -1.73
CA ASN A 106 -5.89 -0.20 -1.15
C ASN A 106 -7.06 -0.21 -2.14
N SER A 107 -7.17 0.82 -2.98
CA SER A 107 -8.26 0.95 -3.96
C SER A 107 -8.04 0.02 -5.15
N ALA A 108 -6.82 -0.10 -5.66
CA ALA A 108 -6.48 -1.05 -6.72
C ALA A 108 -6.68 -2.51 -6.27
N ALA A 109 -6.30 -2.86 -5.03
CA ALA A 109 -6.60 -4.17 -4.45
C ALA A 109 -8.11 -4.42 -4.35
N ASN A 110 -8.90 -3.42 -3.95
CA ASN A 110 -10.36 -3.55 -3.90
C ASN A 110 -10.98 -3.68 -5.28
N TYR A 111 -10.48 -2.94 -6.27
CA TYR A 111 -10.89 -3.10 -7.67
C TYR A 111 -10.62 -4.52 -8.15
N PHE A 112 -9.40 -5.03 -7.96
CA PHE A 112 -9.04 -6.39 -8.37
C PHE A 112 -9.99 -7.46 -7.80
N LYS A 113 -10.34 -7.36 -6.52
CA LYS A 113 -11.22 -8.33 -5.85
C LYS A 113 -12.69 -8.26 -6.29
N HIS A 114 -13.19 -7.07 -6.61
CA HIS A 114 -14.63 -6.82 -6.71
C HIS A 114 -15.09 -6.31 -8.07
N ARG A 115 -14.19 -6.05 -9.02
CA ARG A 115 -14.55 -5.51 -10.35
C ARG A 115 -15.55 -6.39 -11.10
N ASP A 116 -15.47 -7.71 -10.94
CA ASP A 116 -16.37 -8.67 -11.59
C ASP A 116 -17.78 -8.68 -10.96
N GLU A 117 -17.94 -8.08 -9.78
CA GLU A 117 -19.24 -7.88 -9.11
C GLU A 117 -19.93 -6.59 -9.59
N TRP A 118 -19.20 -5.71 -10.29
CA TRP A 118 -19.72 -4.42 -10.73
C TRP A 118 -20.50 -4.57 -12.03
N THR A 119 -21.51 -3.72 -12.21
CA THR A 119 -22.17 -3.59 -13.52
C THR A 119 -21.21 -2.96 -14.53
N TYR A 120 -21.65 -2.80 -15.79
CA TYR A 120 -20.87 -2.13 -16.83
C TYR A 120 -20.43 -0.69 -16.47
N ILE A 121 -21.04 -0.09 -15.46
CA ILE A 121 -20.72 1.26 -14.96
C ILE A 121 -19.94 1.14 -13.65
N TRP A 122 -18.83 1.88 -13.56
CA TRP A 122 -18.08 2.03 -12.32
C TRP A 122 -18.98 2.58 -11.20
N PRO A 123 -19.04 1.94 -10.03
CA PRO A 123 -19.82 2.45 -8.91
C PRO A 123 -19.23 3.79 -8.43
N ASP A 124 -20.07 4.75 -8.05
CA ASP A 124 -19.60 5.96 -7.36
C ASP A 124 -19.28 5.62 -5.90
N ASN A 125 -18.02 5.28 -5.62
CA ASN A 125 -17.57 4.92 -4.30
C ASN A 125 -16.14 5.41 -4.03
N TYR A 126 -15.58 5.06 -2.88
CA TYR A 126 -14.23 5.51 -2.54
C TYR A 126 -13.15 4.96 -3.48
N THR A 127 -13.23 3.67 -3.79
CA THR A 127 -12.27 2.97 -4.65
C THR A 127 -12.19 3.64 -6.02
N THR A 128 -13.33 3.85 -6.67
CA THR A 128 -13.37 4.44 -8.01
C THR A 128 -12.91 5.90 -8.01
N ARG A 129 -13.26 6.70 -6.99
CA ARG A 129 -12.76 8.07 -6.84
C ARG A 129 -11.24 8.15 -6.72
N VAL A 130 -10.64 7.25 -5.93
CA VAL A 130 -9.18 7.16 -5.84
C VAL A 130 -8.57 6.78 -7.19
N LEU A 131 -9.10 5.74 -7.84
CA LEU A 131 -8.59 5.29 -9.14
C LEU A 131 -8.69 6.41 -10.20
N THR A 132 -9.82 7.10 -10.28
CA THR A 132 -9.99 8.26 -11.18
C THR A 132 -9.00 9.39 -10.87
N ALA A 133 -8.73 9.68 -9.60
CA ALA A 133 -7.75 10.70 -9.23
C ALA A 133 -6.34 10.40 -9.78
N PHE A 134 -5.99 9.11 -9.87
CA PHE A 134 -4.72 8.63 -10.44
C PHE A 134 -4.81 8.32 -11.94
N SER A 135 -5.90 8.70 -12.64
CA SER A 135 -6.11 8.42 -14.08
C SER A 135 -6.06 6.93 -14.42
N MET A 136 -6.64 6.11 -13.55
CA MET A 136 -6.68 4.65 -13.67
C MET A 136 -7.97 4.16 -14.34
N ASP A 137 -8.49 4.84 -15.35
CA ASP A 137 -9.70 4.47 -16.12
C ASP A 137 -9.35 3.79 -17.45
N CYS A 138 -8.34 2.91 -17.41
CA CYS A 138 -7.76 2.25 -18.58
C CYS A 138 -7.96 0.72 -18.57
N GLU A 139 -7.70 0.12 -19.74
CA GLU A 139 -7.52 -1.32 -19.86
C GLU A 139 -6.27 -1.76 -19.09
N PHE A 140 -6.30 -2.94 -18.47
CA PHE A 140 -5.18 -3.44 -17.66
C PHE A 140 -4.73 -2.48 -16.55
N LEU A 141 -5.71 -1.93 -15.84
CA LEU A 141 -5.53 -0.97 -14.74
C LEU A 141 -4.45 -1.38 -13.74
N ILE A 142 -4.42 -2.64 -13.31
CA ILE A 142 -3.49 -3.13 -12.28
C ILE A 142 -2.05 -3.12 -12.80
N ASN A 143 -1.83 -3.49 -14.06
CA ASN A 143 -0.52 -3.35 -14.72
C ASN A 143 -0.09 -1.89 -14.72
N HIS A 144 -1.01 -0.96 -15.06
CA HIS A 144 -0.73 0.47 -15.04
C HIS A 144 -0.42 0.99 -13.62
N VAL A 145 -1.13 0.52 -12.59
CA VAL A 145 -0.80 0.86 -11.19
C VAL A 145 0.61 0.42 -10.82
N LYS A 146 1.02 -0.78 -11.24
CA LYS A 146 2.39 -1.28 -11.03
C LYS A 146 3.41 -0.36 -11.70
N THR A 147 3.24 -0.04 -12.98
CA THR A 147 4.13 0.86 -13.71
C THR A 147 4.18 2.25 -13.09
N LEU A 148 3.04 2.81 -12.69
CA LEU A 148 2.95 4.11 -12.04
C LEU A 148 3.79 4.16 -10.76
N ILE A 149 3.63 3.16 -9.87
CA ILE A 149 4.38 3.09 -8.61
C ILE A 149 5.90 2.99 -8.88
N GLU A 150 6.31 2.16 -9.84
CA GLU A 150 7.72 1.87 -10.05
C GLU A 150 8.46 2.89 -10.89
N SER A 151 7.84 3.33 -11.98
CA SER A 151 8.50 4.18 -12.98
C SER A 151 8.27 5.66 -12.69
N GLU A 152 7.05 6.05 -12.33
CA GLU A 152 6.72 7.47 -12.15
C GLU A 152 7.01 7.95 -10.72
N TYR A 153 6.68 7.14 -9.71
CA TYR A 153 6.97 7.45 -8.31
C TYR A 153 8.28 6.85 -7.79
N ALA A 154 9.03 6.16 -8.66
CA ALA A 154 10.37 5.65 -8.40
C ALA A 154 10.49 4.69 -7.19
N TYR A 155 9.41 4.00 -6.82
CA TYR A 155 9.49 2.93 -5.84
C TYR A 155 9.90 1.65 -6.54
N LYS A 156 11.11 1.16 -6.25
CA LYS A 156 11.60 -0.09 -6.86
C LYS A 156 10.62 -1.27 -6.72
N THR A 157 9.82 -1.27 -5.65
CA THR A 157 8.86 -2.32 -5.32
C THR A 157 7.68 -1.76 -4.50
N LEU A 158 6.55 -2.48 -4.46
CA LEU A 158 5.42 -2.15 -3.59
C LEU A 158 5.78 -2.36 -2.11
N SER A 159 6.60 -3.37 -1.80
CA SER A 159 7.11 -3.59 -0.43
C SER A 159 7.90 -2.38 0.08
N ASN A 160 8.72 -1.73 -0.77
CA ASN A 160 9.45 -0.53 -0.40
C ASN A 160 8.52 0.63 -0.06
N LEU A 161 7.49 0.87 -0.89
CA LEU A 161 6.47 1.90 -0.64
C LEU A 161 5.72 1.64 0.67
N ALA A 162 5.26 0.41 0.89
CA ALA A 162 4.51 0.06 2.09
C ALA A 162 5.37 0.13 3.36
N SER A 163 6.63 -0.31 3.31
CA SER A 163 7.57 -0.23 4.42
C SER A 163 7.90 1.22 4.79
N GLU A 164 8.14 2.06 3.79
CA GLU A 164 8.38 3.49 4.00
C GLU A 164 7.19 4.14 4.71
N TRP A 165 5.97 3.94 4.19
CA TRP A 165 4.76 4.44 4.82
C TRP A 165 4.61 4.01 6.29
N ARG A 166 4.90 2.73 6.59
CA ARG A 166 4.86 2.22 7.97
C ARG A 166 5.87 2.96 8.85
N ASN A 167 7.09 3.15 8.37
CA ASN A 167 8.15 3.83 9.12
C ASN A 167 7.78 5.29 9.39
N ASP A 168 7.28 6.00 8.38
CA ASP A 168 6.79 7.39 8.52
C ASP A 168 5.70 7.49 9.62
N LEU A 169 4.77 6.53 9.69
CA LEU A 169 3.73 6.51 10.73
C LEU A 169 4.27 6.24 12.14
N ILE A 170 5.32 5.41 12.26
CA ILE A 170 5.98 5.16 13.54
C ILE A 170 6.72 6.42 13.99
N GLU A 171 7.43 7.10 13.10
CA GLU A 171 8.13 8.36 13.39
C GLU A 171 7.15 9.45 13.83
N GLN A 172 6.07 9.66 13.08
CA GLN A 172 4.99 10.58 13.44
C GLN A 172 4.42 10.27 14.82
N THR A 173 4.23 8.99 15.14
CA THR A 173 3.73 8.53 16.44
C THR A 173 4.71 8.85 17.57
N LYS A 174 6.02 8.66 17.35
CA LYS A 174 7.06 9.00 18.33
C LYS A 174 7.13 10.50 18.56
N ASP A 175 6.99 11.31 17.51
CA ASP A 175 7.06 12.76 17.61
C ASP A 175 5.83 13.36 18.31
N GLU A 176 4.62 12.87 18.00
CA GLU A 176 3.38 13.25 18.70
C GLU A 176 3.47 12.98 20.21
N SER A 177 4.08 11.85 20.61
CA SER A 177 4.29 11.53 22.02
C SER A 177 5.24 12.52 22.72
N LYS A 178 6.35 12.91 22.06
CA LYS A 178 7.30 13.90 22.60
C LYS A 178 6.67 15.28 22.76
N GLU A 179 5.84 15.70 21.82
CA GLU A 179 5.15 16.99 21.88
C GLU A 179 4.20 17.07 23.09
N ILE A 180 3.40 16.02 23.31
CA ILE A 180 2.48 15.93 24.45
C ILE A 180 3.24 15.94 25.78
N HIS A 181 4.37 15.23 25.85
CA HIS A 181 5.19 15.22 27.06
C HIS A 181 5.77 16.61 27.37
N THR A 182 6.28 17.30 26.35
CA THR A 182 6.80 18.67 26.47
C THR A 182 5.74 19.65 26.96
N LEU A 183 4.54 19.60 26.37
CA LEU A 183 3.40 20.44 26.75
C LEU A 183 2.93 20.17 28.19
N SER A 184 2.96 18.91 28.64
CA SER A 184 2.63 18.53 30.01
C SER A 184 3.62 19.12 31.03
N ILE A 185 4.92 19.03 30.74
CA ILE A 185 5.97 19.62 31.60
C ILE A 185 5.83 21.14 31.68
N ALA A 186 5.56 21.81 30.56
CA ALA A 186 5.41 23.27 30.53
C ALA A 186 4.21 23.74 31.37
N LYS A 187 3.09 23.00 31.35
CA LYS A 187 1.90 23.31 32.16
C LYS A 187 2.11 23.09 33.66
N ASN A 188 2.97 22.14 34.05
CA ASN A 188 3.26 21.86 35.46
C ASN A 188 4.29 22.83 36.10
N LYS A 189 4.84 23.76 35.31
CA LYS A 189 5.79 24.79 35.78
C LYS A 189 5.17 26.19 35.91
N LEU A 190 3.88 26.33 35.58
CA LEU A 190 3.07 27.54 35.73
C LEU A 190 2.08 27.35 36.88
#